data_AF-A0A963U8J5-F1
#
_entry.id   AF-A0A963U8J5-F1
#
_cell.length_a   1.000
_cell.length_b   1.000
_cell.length_c   1.000
_cell.angle_alpha   90.00
_cell.angle_beta   90.00
_cell.angle_gamma   90.00
#
_symmetry.space_group_name_H-M   'P 1'
#
loop_
_entity.id
_entity.type
_entity.pdbx_description
1 polymer ?
#
loop_
_entity_poly.entity_id
_entity_poly.type
_entity_poly.pdbx_seq_one_letter_code
_entity_poly.pdbx_strand_id
1 'polypeptide(L)'
;MTRLLPPLLLLAACGASPAPEMFGAARHEVTRGGIVFTVFHQGNEAEVVRMGYLTRAERAPVPRLMEEAAAEATGCAVIAGSMVTKIPGDTGVARFDLDCAG
;
A
#
# COMPACT_ATOMS: atom_id res chain seq x y z
N MET A 1 -20.66 13.48 38.38
CA MET A 1 -21.04 12.57 37.28
C MET A 1 -19.91 12.52 36.27
N THR A 2 -18.92 11.67 36.51
CA THR A 2 -17.78 11.47 35.60
C THR A 2 -18.28 10.70 34.38
N ARG A 3 -18.47 11.39 33.25
CA ARG A 3 -18.81 10.76 31.98
C ARG A 3 -17.59 9.98 31.48
N LEU A 4 -17.57 8.67 31.74
CA LEU A 4 -16.74 7.70 31.03
C LEU A 4 -17.21 7.66 29.57
N LEU A 5 -16.67 8.53 28.73
CA LEU A 5 -16.83 8.41 27.28
C LEU A 5 -15.88 7.29 26.81
N PRO A 6 -16.40 6.19 26.21
CA PRO A 6 -15.73 4.89 26.21
C PRO A 6 -14.68 4.76 25.09
N PRO A 7 -13.78 3.76 25.16
CA PRO A 7 -12.60 3.58 24.28
C PRO A 7 -12.92 3.18 22.82
N LEU A 8 -14.13 3.50 22.33
CA LEU A 8 -14.63 3.11 21.01
C LEU A 8 -13.84 3.74 19.84
N LEU A 9 -13.17 4.88 20.07
CA LEU A 9 -12.34 5.55 19.06
C LEU A 9 -11.08 4.75 18.67
N LEU A 10 -10.65 3.77 19.48
CA LEU A 10 -9.46 2.97 19.22
C LEU A 10 -9.69 1.81 18.22
N LEU A 11 -10.95 1.46 17.92
CA LEU A 11 -11.26 0.37 16.98
C LEU A 11 -11.18 0.78 15.50
N ALA A 12 -11.10 2.09 15.19
CA ALA A 12 -10.95 2.58 13.83
C ALA A 12 -9.50 2.49 13.30
N ALA A 13 -8.52 2.15 14.15
CA ALA A 13 -7.11 2.07 13.78
C ALA A 13 -6.71 0.73 13.14
N CYS A 14 -7.64 -0.22 12.96
CA CYS A 14 -7.40 -1.48 12.25
C CYS A 14 -7.32 -1.25 10.73
N GLY A 15 -6.25 -0.59 10.28
CA GLY A 15 -5.92 -0.43 8.87
C GLY A 15 -4.75 -1.31 8.44
N ALA A 16 -4.37 -1.25 7.17
CA ALA A 16 -3.09 -1.80 6.71
C ALA A 16 -1.93 -1.25 7.55
N SER A 17 -0.98 -2.10 7.89
CA SER A 17 0.27 -1.72 8.58
C SER A 17 1.46 -2.02 7.67
N PRO A 18 2.51 -1.20 7.70
CA PRO A 18 3.72 -1.48 6.94
C PRO A 18 4.41 -2.74 7.43
N ALA A 19 5.19 -3.41 6.58
CA ALA A 19 6.17 -4.40 7.03
C ALA A 19 7.17 -3.78 8.03
N PRO A 20 7.83 -4.59 8.89
CA PRO A 20 8.79 -4.09 9.88
C PRO A 20 9.90 -3.22 9.29
N GLU A 21 10.34 -3.53 8.07
CA GLU A 21 11.37 -2.76 7.37
C GLU A 21 10.89 -1.37 6.95
N MET A 22 9.57 -1.17 6.83
CA MET A 22 8.91 0.07 6.40
C MET A 22 8.32 0.85 7.59
N PHE A 23 8.73 0.54 8.83
CA PHE A 23 8.28 1.29 9.99
C PHE A 23 8.75 2.75 9.92
N GLY A 24 7.82 3.67 10.20
CA GLY A 24 8.04 5.11 10.06
C GLY A 24 7.88 5.64 8.64
N ALA A 25 7.52 4.80 7.66
CA ALA A 25 7.17 5.23 6.30
C ALA A 25 5.96 6.17 6.28
N ALA A 26 5.94 7.10 5.32
CA ALA A 26 4.78 7.94 5.06
C ALA A 26 3.64 7.10 4.49
N ARG A 27 2.43 7.26 5.02
CA ARG A 27 1.24 6.51 4.59
C ARG A 27 0.40 7.34 3.64
N HIS A 28 0.03 6.74 2.52
CA HIS A 28 -0.86 7.29 1.51
C HIS A 28 -1.99 6.31 1.22
N GLU A 29 -3.14 6.84 0.82
CA GLU A 29 -4.24 6.05 0.29
C GLU A 29 -4.50 6.48 -1.15
N VAL A 30 -4.54 5.50 -2.05
CA VAL A 30 -4.71 5.72 -3.49
C VAL A 30 -5.82 4.82 -3.99
N THR A 31 -6.76 5.37 -4.74
CA THR A 31 -7.79 4.57 -5.42
C THR A 31 -7.45 4.48 -6.91
N ARG A 32 -7.25 3.25 -7.42
CA ARG A 32 -6.94 2.99 -8.84
C ARG A 32 -7.64 1.73 -9.34
N GLY A 33 -8.22 1.81 -10.54
CA GLY A 33 -8.99 0.69 -11.12
C GLY A 33 -10.17 0.23 -10.25
N GLY A 34 -10.74 1.11 -9.42
CA GLY A 34 -11.80 0.77 -8.46
C GLY A 34 -11.31 0.04 -7.20
N ILE A 35 -10.00 -0.06 -7.00
CA ILE A 35 -9.36 -0.73 -5.85
C ILE A 35 -8.69 0.33 -5.00
N VAL A 36 -8.83 0.21 -3.68
CA VAL A 36 -8.11 1.05 -2.71
C VAL A 36 -6.77 0.38 -2.39
N PHE A 37 -5.69 1.14 -2.46
CA PHE A 37 -4.34 0.76 -2.08
C PHE A 37 -3.87 1.65 -0.93
N THR A 38 -3.31 1.04 0.11
CA THR A 38 -2.48 1.77 1.08
C THR A 38 -1.03 1.69 0.59
N VAL A 39 -0.37 2.83 0.42
CA VAL A 39 1.04 2.91 0.04
C VAL A 39 1.85 3.44 1.21
N PHE A 40 2.93 2.74 1.55
CA PHE A 40 3.92 3.17 2.52
C PHE A 40 5.19 3.57 1.78
N HIS A 41 5.62 4.82 1.91
CA HIS A 41 6.77 5.39 1.21
C HIS A 41 7.92 5.67 2.18
N GLN A 42 9.12 5.16 1.86
CA GLN A 42 10.32 5.44 2.61
C GLN A 42 11.53 5.55 1.68
N GLY A 43 12.06 6.77 1.53
CA GLY A 43 13.20 7.03 0.64
C GLY A 43 12.89 6.66 -0.81
N ASN A 44 13.66 5.72 -1.36
CA ASN A 44 13.53 5.22 -2.73
C ASN A 44 12.74 3.90 -2.79
N GLU A 45 11.81 3.68 -1.86
CA GLU A 45 11.04 2.45 -1.84
C GLU A 45 9.58 2.68 -1.44
N ALA A 46 8.68 1.91 -2.05
CA ALA A 46 7.28 1.87 -1.67
C ALA A 46 6.80 0.44 -1.41
N GLU A 47 6.06 0.25 -0.32
CA GLU A 47 5.24 -0.93 -0.08
C GLU A 47 3.78 -0.60 -0.38
N VAL A 48 3.14 -1.40 -1.23
CA VAL A 48 1.75 -1.22 -1.66
C VAL A 48 0.92 -2.39 -1.16
N VAL A 49 -0.09 -2.08 -0.34
CA VAL A 49 -1.05 -3.04 0.20
C VAL A 49 -2.39 -2.85 -0.49
N ARG A 50 -2.88 -3.89 -1.15
CA ARG A 50 -4.23 -3.90 -1.72
C ARG A 50 -5.27 -4.11 -0.63
N MET A 51 -6.26 -3.23 -0.59
CA MET A 51 -7.38 -3.34 0.32
C MET A 51 -8.56 -4.08 -0.32
N GLY A 52 -9.39 -4.68 0.54
CA GLY A 52 -10.58 -5.39 0.12
C GLY A 52 -10.31 -6.78 -0.49
N TYR A 53 -11.40 -7.46 -0.83
CA TYR A 53 -11.36 -8.79 -1.42
C TYR A 53 -11.50 -8.71 -2.95
N LEU A 54 -10.76 -9.56 -3.64
CA LEU A 54 -10.90 -9.78 -5.08
C LEU A 54 -10.98 -11.27 -5.37
N THR A 55 -11.80 -11.64 -6.33
CA THR A 55 -11.78 -12.97 -6.95
C THR A 55 -10.48 -13.20 -7.71
N ARG A 56 -10.24 -14.43 -8.15
CA ARG A 56 -9.05 -14.76 -8.95
C ARG A 56 -9.06 -14.03 -10.31
N ALA A 57 -10.22 -13.88 -10.94
CA ALA A 57 -10.34 -13.24 -12.25
C ALA A 57 -10.03 -11.73 -12.19
N GLU A 58 -10.40 -11.08 -11.09
CA GLU A 58 -10.18 -9.64 -10.88
C GLU A 58 -8.73 -9.28 -10.54
N ARG A 59 -7.87 -10.27 -10.25
CA ARG A 59 -6.48 -10.04 -9.83
C ARG A 59 -5.50 -9.77 -10.97
N ALA A 60 -5.86 -10.09 -12.21
CA ALA A 60 -4.98 -9.92 -13.37
C ALA A 60 -4.41 -8.49 -13.54
N PRO A 61 -5.19 -7.39 -13.39
CA PRO A 61 -4.64 -6.03 -13.52
C PRO A 61 -3.89 -5.53 -12.28
N VAL A 62 -3.95 -6.24 -11.14
CA VAL A 62 -3.49 -5.70 -9.85
C VAL A 62 -2.00 -5.32 -9.83
N PRO A 63 -1.06 -6.12 -10.38
CA PRO A 63 0.36 -5.72 -10.39
C PRO A 63 0.61 -4.35 -11.02
N ARG A 64 0.03 -4.09 -12.20
CA ARG A 64 0.12 -2.78 -12.88
C ARG A 64 -0.54 -1.67 -12.05
N LEU A 65 -1.70 -1.94 -11.45
CA LEU A 65 -2.39 -0.94 -10.63
C LEU A 65 -1.62 -0.60 -9.33
N MET A 66 -0.90 -1.57 -8.75
CA MET A 66 -0.02 -1.34 -7.61
C MET A 66 1.17 -0.45 -7.99
N GLU A 67 1.79 -0.70 -9.14
CA GLU A 67 2.88 0.13 -9.68
C GLU A 67 2.42 1.58 -9.90
N GLU A 68 1.24 1.76 -10.53
CA GLU A 68 0.64 3.08 -10.73
C GLU A 68 0.33 3.79 -9.40
N ALA A 69 -0.16 3.05 -8.40
CA ALA A 69 -0.43 3.60 -7.08
C ALA A 69 0.84 4.02 -6.34
N ALA A 70 1.94 3.26 -6.48
CA ALA A 70 3.25 3.64 -5.94
C ALA A 70 3.76 4.94 -6.57
N ALA A 71 3.73 5.04 -7.91
CA ALA A 71 4.16 6.23 -8.62
C ALA A 71 3.35 7.47 -8.23
N GLU A 72 2.03 7.36 -8.15
CA GLU A 72 1.16 8.46 -7.76
C GLU A 72 1.37 8.91 -6.31
N ALA A 73 1.44 7.96 -5.37
CA ALA A 73 1.55 8.26 -3.95
C ALA A 73 2.85 8.99 -3.61
N THR A 74 3.93 8.62 -4.31
CA THR A 74 5.29 9.10 -4.02
C THR A 74 5.73 10.25 -4.90
N GLY A 75 5.11 10.41 -6.07
CA GLY A 75 5.58 11.32 -7.12
C GLY A 75 6.88 10.87 -7.80
N CYS A 76 7.41 9.69 -7.44
CA CYS A 76 8.64 9.13 -7.98
C CYS A 76 8.34 8.19 -9.16
N ALA A 77 9.33 7.97 -10.03
CA ALA A 77 9.23 6.93 -11.04
C ALA A 77 9.47 5.55 -10.41
N VAL A 78 8.71 4.54 -10.81
CA VAL A 78 8.97 3.14 -10.40
C VAL A 78 10.05 2.55 -11.30
N ILE A 79 11.01 1.84 -10.71
CA ILE A 79 12.06 1.14 -11.47
C ILE A 79 11.44 -0.10 -12.14
N ALA A 80 11.57 -0.18 -13.46
CA ALA A 80 10.96 -1.26 -14.24
C ALA A 80 11.45 -2.64 -13.76
N GLY A 81 10.51 -3.54 -13.48
CA GLY A 81 10.81 -4.92 -13.05
C GLY A 81 11.26 -5.05 -11.58
N SER A 82 11.22 -3.97 -10.78
CA SER A 82 11.58 -4.02 -9.36
C SER A 82 10.49 -4.59 -8.46
N MET A 83 9.32 -4.96 -8.99
CA MET A 83 8.21 -5.42 -8.18
C MET A 83 8.58 -6.74 -7.49
N VAL A 84 8.52 -6.75 -6.16
CA VAL A 84 8.74 -7.95 -5.34
C VAL A 84 7.53 -8.23 -4.47
N THR A 85 7.10 -9.49 -4.44
CA THR A 85 6.01 -9.99 -3.58
C THR A 85 6.56 -11.08 -2.66
N LYS A 86 6.05 -11.17 -1.43
CA LYS A 86 6.49 -12.21 -0.48
C LYS A 86 6.21 -13.64 -0.96
N ILE A 87 5.11 -13.83 -1.68
CA ILE A 87 4.71 -15.11 -2.26
C ILE A 87 4.59 -14.91 -3.77
N PRO A 88 5.27 -15.70 -4.62
CA PRO A 88 5.18 -15.56 -6.06
C PRO A 88 3.73 -15.64 -6.56
N GLY A 89 3.31 -14.64 -7.33
CA GLY A 89 1.95 -14.54 -7.86
C GLY A 89 0.91 -14.01 -6.86
N ASP A 90 1.31 -13.62 -5.65
CA ASP A 90 0.43 -12.86 -4.76
C ASP A 90 0.20 -11.44 -5.27
N THR A 91 -0.95 -10.88 -4.89
CA THR A 91 -1.37 -9.51 -5.23
C THR A 91 -1.98 -8.82 -4.01
N GLY A 92 -1.63 -9.25 -2.81
CA GLY A 92 -2.02 -8.63 -1.54
C GLY A 92 -1.08 -7.51 -1.15
N VAL A 93 0.23 -7.77 -1.22
CA VAL A 93 1.29 -6.82 -0.88
C VAL A 93 2.44 -6.92 -1.90
N ALA A 94 2.96 -5.78 -2.35
CA ALA A 94 4.14 -5.70 -3.20
C ALA A 94 5.06 -4.56 -2.76
N ARG A 95 6.36 -4.71 -2.99
CA ARG A 95 7.38 -3.66 -2.84
C ARG A 95 7.92 -3.24 -4.21
N PHE A 96 8.28 -1.97 -4.31
CA PHE A 96 8.82 -1.35 -5.52
C PHE A 96 10.02 -0.47 -5.16
N ASP A 97 11.07 -0.55 -5.96
CA ASP A 97 12.16 0.41 -5.95
C ASP A 97 11.76 1.64 -6.78
N LEU A 98 12.14 2.82 -6.30
CA LEU A 98 11.76 4.11 -6.86
C LEU A 98 13.00 4.91 -7.27
N ASP A 99 12.83 5.71 -8.32
CA ASP A 99 13.72 6.82 -8.64
C ASP A 99 13.04 8.13 -8.24
N CYS A 100 13.40 8.63 -7.07
CA CYS A 100 12.92 9.91 -6.52
C CYS A 100 13.90 11.07 -6.79
N ALA A 101 14.99 10.84 -7.53
CA ALA A 101 16.00 11.86 -7.82
C ALA A 101 15.70 12.67 -9.11
N GLY A 102 14.52 12.48 -9.70
CA GLY A 102 14.02 13.23 -10.85
C GLY A 102 13.76 14.71 -10.57
#